data_AF-A0A1E5VW60-F1
#
_entry.id   AF-A0A1E5VW60-F1
#
_cell.length_a   1.000
_cell.length_b   1.000
_cell.length_c   1.000
_cell.angle_alpha   90.00
_cell.angle_beta   90.00
_cell.angle_gamma   90.00
#
_symmetry.space_group_name_H-M   'P 1'
#
loop_
_entity.id
_entity.type
_entity.pdbx_description
1 polymer ?
#
loop_
_entity_poly.entity_id
_entity_poly.type
_entity_poly.pdbx_seq_one_letter_code
_entity_poly.pdbx_strand_id
1 'polypeptide(L)'
;MGAARRPGVPGLAFGCGYFNNGLFSSNTTGSGIASFGRGPLSLPSLLKIGNFSYCFTNITGSMPSPVLLGLPAELYSGAVQTTPLIQSSSAVPTFYYLSLKSITVGSTRLPVPESAFALTS
;
A
#
# COMPACT_ATOMS: atom_id res chain seq x y z
N MET A 1 -33.44 1.38 -15.56
CA MET A 1 -32.17 1.04 -14.90
C MET A 1 -31.62 2.32 -14.29
N GLY A 2 -31.70 2.48 -12.98
CA GLY A 2 -31.25 3.71 -12.30
C GLY A 2 -29.73 3.82 -12.36
N ALA A 3 -29.23 5.01 -12.69
CA ALA A 3 -27.79 5.29 -12.64
C ALA A 3 -27.29 5.02 -11.21
N ALA A 4 -26.26 4.17 -11.09
CA ALA A 4 -25.58 3.98 -9.82
C ALA A 4 -25.04 5.34 -9.33
N ARG A 5 -25.58 5.84 -8.22
CA ARG A 5 -25.14 7.10 -7.61
C ARG A 5 -23.72 6.89 -7.09
N ARG A 6 -22.74 7.48 -7.76
CA ARG A 6 -21.33 7.49 -7.32
C ARG A 6 -21.22 8.45 -6.13
N PRO A 7 -20.93 7.97 -4.91
CA PRO A 7 -20.72 8.84 -3.77
C PRO A 7 -19.41 9.61 -3.98
N GLY A 8 -19.46 10.94 -3.87
CA GLY A 8 -18.25 11.76 -3.79
C GLY A 8 -17.76 11.84 -2.35
N VAL A 9 -16.45 12.02 -2.16
CA VAL A 9 -15.87 12.34 -0.86
C VAL A 9 -15.55 13.83 -0.83
N PRO A 10 -16.47 14.67 -0.32
CA PRO A 10 -16.23 16.11 -0.26
C PRO A 10 -15.10 16.44 0.72
N GLY A 11 -14.33 17.48 0.41
CA GLY A 11 -13.27 17.97 1.31
C GLY A 11 -12.02 17.09 1.37
N LEU A 12 -11.81 16.19 0.40
CA LEU A 12 -10.57 15.43 0.31
C LEU A 12 -9.40 16.38 -0.01
N ALA A 13 -8.44 16.47 0.91
CA ALA A 13 -7.22 17.25 0.70
C ALA A 13 -6.26 16.54 -0.27
N PHE A 14 -5.65 17.30 -1.18
CA PHE A 14 -4.57 16.84 -2.05
C PHE A 14 -3.59 17.99 -2.31
N GLY A 15 -2.37 17.65 -2.73
CA GLY A 15 -1.32 18.62 -3.04
C GLY A 15 -1.10 18.80 -4.54
N CYS A 16 -0.58 19.96 -4.93
CA CYS A 16 -0.14 20.25 -6.29
C CYS A 16 1.39 20.08 -6.39
N GLY A 17 1.85 19.29 -7.36
CA GLY A 17 3.28 19.10 -7.65
C GLY A 17 3.72 19.93 -8.86
N TYR A 18 4.76 20.75 -8.70
CA TYR A 18 5.30 21.61 -9.76
C TYR A 18 6.56 21.00 -10.41
N PHE A 19 7.45 20.44 -9.61
CA PHE A 19 8.70 19.79 -10.05
C PHE A 19 8.60 18.29 -9.80
N ASN A 20 8.03 17.58 -10.76
CA ASN A 20 7.70 16.16 -10.63
C ASN A 20 8.81 15.31 -11.26
N ASN A 21 9.57 14.59 -10.43
CA ASN A 21 10.58 13.63 -10.87
C ASN A 21 10.00 12.21 -10.83
N GLY A 22 10.14 11.44 -11.91
CA GLY A 22 9.64 10.06 -12.00
C GLY A 22 8.80 9.81 -13.25
N LEU A 23 7.98 8.76 -13.22
CA LEU A 23 7.12 8.35 -14.34
C LEU A 23 5.82 9.19 -14.38
N PHE A 24 5.93 10.51 -14.48
CA PHE A 24 4.79 11.44 -14.55
C PHE A 24 4.63 12.10 -15.93
N SER A 25 5.39 11.63 -16.93
CA SER A 25 5.53 12.29 -18.23
C SER A 25 4.67 11.70 -19.35
N SER A 26 3.95 10.59 -19.12
CA SER A 26 3.16 9.92 -20.15
C SER A 26 1.68 9.85 -19.79
N ASN A 27 0.82 9.90 -20.81
CA ASN A 27 -0.62 9.62 -20.69
C ASN A 27 -0.91 8.20 -20.17
N THR A 28 0.08 7.30 -20.21
CA THR A 28 0.00 5.93 -19.69
C THR A 28 0.43 5.77 -18.23
N THR A 29 1.10 6.76 -17.62
CA THR A 29 1.73 6.61 -16.28
C THR A 29 1.03 7.41 -15.17
N GLY A 30 -0.06 8.12 -15.48
CA GLY A 30 -0.87 8.86 -14.53
C GLY A 30 -0.34 10.26 -14.21
N SER A 31 -1.22 11.15 -13.77
CA SER A 31 -0.91 12.58 -13.54
C SER A 31 -0.52 12.90 -12.09
N GLY A 32 -0.32 11.90 -11.23
CA GLY A 32 -0.01 12.11 -9.82
C GLY A 32 0.12 10.82 -9.01
N ILE A 33 0.18 10.95 -7.68
CA ILE A 33 0.39 9.85 -6.74
C ILE A 33 -0.73 9.82 -5.70
N ALA A 34 -1.31 8.64 -5.48
CA ALA A 34 -2.16 8.37 -4.32
C ALA A 34 -1.32 7.71 -3.22
N SER A 35 -1.12 8.40 -2.08
CA SER A 35 -0.35 7.85 -0.96
C SER A 35 -1.20 6.99 -0.05
N PHE A 36 -0.77 5.74 0.15
CA PHE A 36 -1.40 4.80 1.08
C PHE A 36 -0.63 4.66 2.39
N GLY A 37 0.31 5.55 2.70
CA GLY A 37 1.08 5.51 3.95
C GLY A 37 0.23 5.69 5.22
N ARG A 38 0.89 5.68 6.37
CA ARG A 38 0.27 5.78 7.71
C ARG A 38 0.26 7.20 8.29
N GLY A 39 0.51 8.20 7.45
CA GLY A 39 0.50 9.61 7.85
C GLY A 39 -0.90 10.23 7.85
N PRO A 40 -1.11 11.37 8.52
CA PRO A 40 -2.42 12.01 8.63
C PRO A 40 -2.99 12.51 7.28
N LEU A 41 -2.13 12.79 6.30
CA LEU A 41 -2.52 13.23 4.95
C LEU A 41 -2.58 12.08 3.93
N SER A 42 -2.45 10.82 4.36
CA SER A 42 -2.59 9.68 3.44
C SER A 42 -4.05 9.46 3.05
N LEU A 43 -4.27 8.80 1.92
CA LEU A 43 -5.61 8.51 1.42
C LEU A 43 -6.43 7.69 2.43
N PRO A 44 -5.91 6.61 3.07
CA PRO A 44 -6.64 5.92 4.13
C PRO A 44 -7.05 6.83 5.30
N SER A 45 -6.16 7.71 5.75
CA SER A 45 -6.43 8.63 6.86
C SER A 45 -7.50 9.66 6.50
N LEU A 46 -7.41 10.27 5.30
CA LEU A 46 -8.38 11.26 4.83
C LEU A 46 -9.76 10.63 4.58
N LEU A 47 -9.82 9.38 4.13
CA LEU A 47 -11.06 8.62 3.97
C LEU A 47 -11.59 8.04 5.28
N LYS A 48 -10.83 8.12 6.38
CA LYS A 48 -11.16 7.53 7.68
C LYS A 48 -11.42 6.02 7.61
N ILE A 49 -10.63 5.32 6.82
CA ILE A 49 -10.68 3.85 6.70
C ILE A 49 -9.54 3.21 7.49
N GLY A 50 -9.84 2.10 8.17
CA GLY A 50 -8.84 1.37 8.96
C GLY A 50 -8.05 0.33 8.18
N ASN A 51 -8.48 0.00 6.96
CA ASN A 51 -7.85 -1.00 6.11
C ASN A 51 -8.04 -0.71 4.62
N PHE A 52 -7.21 -1.36 3.82
CA PHE A 52 -7.36 -1.46 2.38
C PHE A 52 -6.69 -2.76 1.91
N SER A 53 -7.08 -3.26 0.75
CA SER A 53 -6.44 -4.40 0.10
C SER A 53 -6.23 -4.12 -1.38
N TYR A 54 -5.25 -4.78 -1.98
CA TYR A 54 -4.95 -4.69 -3.40
C TYR A 54 -4.46 -6.04 -3.93
N CYS A 55 -4.63 -6.27 -5.22
CA CYS A 55 -4.08 -7.43 -5.92
C CYS A 55 -3.38 -6.94 -7.18
N PHE A 56 -2.08 -6.61 -7.09
CA PHE A 56 -1.37 -6.04 -8.24
C PHE A 56 -1.30 -7.03 -9.41
N THR A 57 -1.61 -6.52 -10.60
CA THR A 57 -1.36 -7.16 -11.88
C THR A 57 -0.05 -6.64 -12.48
N ASN A 58 0.41 -7.27 -13.57
CA ASN A 58 1.61 -6.80 -14.28
C ASN A 58 1.43 -5.34 -14.72
N ILE A 59 2.41 -4.49 -14.41
CA ILE A 59 2.43 -3.06 -14.76
C ILE A 59 2.35 -2.81 -16.27
N THR A 60 2.83 -3.74 -17.10
CA THR A 60 2.71 -3.69 -18.57
C THR A 60 1.55 -4.50 -19.13
N GLY A 61 0.78 -5.16 -18.25
CA GLY A 61 -0.39 -5.95 -18.64
C GLY A 61 -1.63 -5.08 -18.89
N SER A 62 -2.62 -5.65 -19.58
CA SER A 62 -3.90 -4.99 -19.85
C SER A 62 -4.97 -5.25 -18.78
N MET A 63 -4.71 -6.17 -17.85
CA MET A 63 -5.69 -6.57 -16.84
C MET A 63 -5.73 -5.54 -15.69
N PRO A 64 -6.89 -4.90 -15.44
CA PRO A 64 -7.04 -4.00 -14.31
C PRO A 64 -7.03 -4.79 -12.99
N SER A 65 -6.50 -4.17 -11.94
CA SER A 65 -6.56 -4.70 -10.58
C SER A 65 -7.30 -3.74 -9.64
N PRO A 66 -8.19 -4.25 -8.76
CA PRO A 66 -8.88 -3.40 -7.81
C PRO A 66 -8.00 -3.07 -6.60
N VAL A 67 -8.19 -1.85 -6.10
CA VAL A 67 -7.85 -1.48 -4.71
C VAL A 67 -9.17 -1.34 -3.95
N LEU A 68 -9.33 -2.11 -2.88
CA LEU A 68 -10.50 -2.10 -2.03
C LEU A 68 -10.22 -1.25 -0.80
N LEU A 69 -11.15 -0.36 -0.45
CA LEU A 69 -11.00 0.62 0.61
C LEU A 69 -12.02 0.35 1.71
N GLY A 70 -11.57 0.05 2.93
CA GLY A 70 -12.44 -0.15 4.09
C GLY A 70 -13.33 -1.40 4.03
N LEU A 71 -12.99 -2.39 3.19
CA LEU A 71 -13.75 -3.62 3.06
C LEU A 71 -13.16 -4.75 3.94
N PRO A 72 -14.01 -5.65 4.50
CA PRO A 72 -13.53 -6.78 5.28
C PRO A 72 -12.63 -7.71 4.46
N ALA A 73 -11.60 -8.27 5.12
CA ALA A 73 -10.69 -9.25 4.50
C ALA A 73 -11.38 -10.56 4.07
N GLU A 74 -12.60 -10.80 4.56
CA GLU A 74 -13.44 -11.97 4.29
C GLU A 74 -13.96 -12.07 2.85
N LEU A 75 -13.74 -11.03 2.02
CA LEU A 75 -14.09 -11.03 0.60
C LEU A 75 -13.24 -11.99 -0.25
N TYR A 76 -12.14 -12.52 0.31
CA TYR A 76 -11.26 -13.45 -0.39
C TYR A 76 -11.49 -14.88 0.13
N SER A 77 -11.77 -15.81 -0.78
CA SER A 77 -12.17 -17.19 -0.47
C SER A 77 -10.99 -18.11 -0.08
N GLY A 78 -10.08 -17.63 0.78
CA GLY A 78 -8.91 -18.38 1.23
C GLY A 78 -8.43 -17.94 2.62
N ALA A 79 -7.60 -18.78 3.26
CA ALA A 79 -7.01 -18.44 4.55
C ALA A 79 -5.99 -17.29 4.38
N VAL A 80 -6.36 -16.09 4.82
CA VAL A 80 -5.46 -14.95 4.87
C VAL A 80 -4.48 -15.14 6.02
N GLN A 81 -3.19 -15.20 5.70
CA GLN A 81 -2.14 -15.23 6.71
C GLN A 81 -1.78 -13.81 7.14
N THR A 82 -1.81 -13.54 8.43
CA THR A 82 -1.55 -12.21 8.99
C THR A 82 -0.25 -12.17 9.77
N THR A 83 0.42 -11.02 9.73
CA THR A 83 1.56 -10.70 10.60
C THR A 83 1.39 -9.29 11.16
N PRO A 84 1.79 -9.02 12.42
CA PRO A 84 1.67 -7.68 12.99
C PRO A 84 2.49 -6.64 12.21
N LEU A 85 1.87 -5.48 11.96
CA LEU A 85 2.60 -4.30 11.52
C LEU A 85 3.38 -3.72 12.70
N ILE A 86 4.67 -3.47 12.50
CA ILE A 86 5.53 -2.85 13.51
C ILE A 86 5.81 -1.38 13.18
N GLN A 87 6.23 -0.62 14.18
CA GLN A 87 6.72 0.75 14.03
C GLN A 87 8.23 0.77 14.28
N SER A 88 8.91 1.72 13.65
CA SER A 88 10.32 2.01 13.96
C SER A 88 10.44 3.49 14.29
N SER A 89 11.13 3.79 15.38
CA SER A 89 11.53 5.15 15.75
C SER A 89 12.64 5.71 14.84
N SER A 90 13.36 4.81 14.16
CA SER A 90 14.56 5.12 13.39
C SER A 90 14.29 5.17 11.88
N ALA A 91 13.20 4.54 11.44
CA ALA A 91 12.78 4.51 10.05
C ALA A 91 11.61 5.47 9.78
N VAL A 92 11.23 5.64 8.52
CA VAL A 92 10.17 6.56 8.11
C VAL A 92 8.81 6.11 8.68
N PRO A 93 8.21 6.85 9.63
CA PRO A 93 7.07 6.37 10.42
C PRO A 93 5.80 6.14 9.59
N THR A 94 5.74 6.68 8.38
CA THR A 94 4.59 6.53 7.47
C THR A 94 4.58 5.21 6.70
N PHE A 95 5.64 4.39 6.77
CA PHE A 95 5.72 3.12 6.04
C PHE A 95 5.13 1.94 6.84
N TYR A 96 4.83 0.85 6.12
CA TYR A 96 4.35 -0.42 6.68
C TYR A 96 5.53 -1.35 6.88
N TYR A 97 5.92 -1.56 8.13
CA TYR A 97 7.03 -2.45 8.48
C TYR A 97 6.52 -3.78 9.04
N LEU A 98 7.30 -4.83 8.77
CA LEU A 98 7.07 -6.20 9.25
C LEU A 98 8.33 -6.72 9.95
N SER A 99 8.16 -7.65 10.89
CA SER A 99 9.28 -8.37 11.51
C SER A 99 9.69 -9.55 10.63
N LEU A 100 10.79 -9.40 9.88
CA LEU A 100 11.36 -10.45 9.05
C LEU A 100 12.30 -11.35 9.88
N LYS A 101 12.09 -12.66 9.80
CA LYS A 101 12.88 -13.66 10.58
C LYS A 101 13.99 -14.31 9.78
N SER A 102 13.72 -14.68 8.54
CA SER A 102 14.71 -15.26 7.63
C SER A 102 14.22 -15.29 6.20
N ILE A 103 15.14 -15.52 5.29
CA ILE A 103 14.89 -15.69 3.87
C ILE A 103 15.32 -17.11 3.48
N THR A 104 14.50 -17.78 2.68
CA THR A 104 14.77 -19.13 2.15
C THR A 104 14.72 -19.08 0.63
N VAL A 105 15.70 -19.72 -0.02
CA VAL A 105 15.76 -19.86 -1.49
C VAL A 105 15.74 -21.34 -1.83
N GLY A 106 14.67 -21.80 -2.48
CA GLY A 106 14.41 -23.23 -2.64
C GLY A 106 14.24 -23.91 -1.28
N SER A 107 15.09 -24.88 -0.96
CA SER A 107 15.14 -25.56 0.35
C SER A 107 16.21 -25.00 1.29
N THR A 108 16.99 -23.99 0.87
CA THR A 108 18.13 -23.48 1.63
C THR A 108 17.76 -22.19 2.36
N ARG A 109 17.79 -22.23 3.70
CA ARG A 109 17.68 -21.03 4.54
C ARG A 109 19.00 -20.26 4.47
N LEU A 110 18.94 -18.97 4.12
CA LEU A 110 20.12 -18.13 4.04
C LEU A 110 20.71 -17.89 5.44
N PRO A 111 22.05 -17.92 5.62
CA PRO A 111 22.71 -17.73 6.90
C PRO A 111 22.80 -16.24 7.28
N VAL A 112 21.67 -15.52 7.23
CA VAL A 112 21.56 -14.12 7.65
C VAL A 112 20.99 -14.09 9.06
N PRO A 113 21.68 -13.49 10.05
CA PRO A 113 21.17 -13.41 11.41
C PRO A 113 19.92 -12.51 11.45
N GLU A 114 18.95 -12.86 12.30
CA GLU A 114 17.69 -12.12 12.42
C GLU A 114 17.92 -10.63 12.78
N SER A 115 18.96 -10.34 13.56
CA SER A 115 19.34 -8.97 13.93
C SER A 115 19.68 -8.09 12.73
N ALA A 116 20.07 -8.66 11.58
CA ALA A 116 20.31 -7.89 10.36
C ALA A 116 19.01 -7.28 9.78
N PHE A 117 17.84 -7.78 10.18
CA PHE A 117 16.54 -7.24 9.79
C PHE A 117 15.91 -6.33 10.86
N ALA A 118 16.62 -6.11 11.97
CA ALA A 118 16.12 -5.24 13.02
C ALA A 118 16.03 -3.79 12.51
N LEU A 119 14.93 -3.12 12.84
CA LEU A 119 14.71 -1.72 12.49
C LEU A 119 15.42 -0.80 13.51
N THR A 120 16.74 -0.90 13.59
CA THR A 120 17.57 -0.09 14.50
C THR A 120 17.99 1.23 13.86
N SER A 121 18.32 2.22 14.71
CA SER A 121 19.10 3.41 14.32
C SER A 121 20.54 3.05 14.05
#